data_AF-A0A8H4B8J6-F1
#
_entry.id   AF-A0A8H4B8J6-F1
#
_cell.length_a   1.000
_cell.length_b   1.000
_cell.length_c   1.000
_cell.angle_alpha   90.00
_cell.angle_beta   90.00
_cell.angle_gamma   90.00
#
_symmetry.space_group_name_H-M   'P 1'
#
loop_
_entity.id
_entity.type
_entity.pdbx_description
1 polymer ?
#
loop_
_entity_poly.entity_id
_entity_poly.type
_entity_poly.pdbx_seq_one_letter_code
_entity_poly.pdbx_strand_id
1 'polypeptide(L)'
;MVFMQFMRQNLALAPLFVIAGAGCAAAVTYPLYLLKTHPEIQIDKKNNPYPWQSVQQHQNIKLINATPAFYEGRRELKRPQY
;
A
#
# COMPACT_ATOMS: atom_id res chain seq x y z
N MET A 1 -25.08 -18.38 12.01
CA MET A 1 -24.12 -18.16 10.92
C MET A 1 -23.49 -19.49 10.54
N VAL A 2 -23.86 -20.04 9.38
CA VAL A 2 -23.50 -21.41 8.95
C VAL A 2 -21.99 -21.61 8.86
N PHE A 3 -21.25 -20.63 8.34
CA PHE A 3 -19.78 -20.69 8.21
C PHE A 3 -19.05 -20.73 9.56
N MET A 4 -19.47 -19.94 10.55
CA MET A 4 -18.85 -19.97 11.87
C MET A 4 -19.07 -21.30 12.59
N GLN A 5 -20.23 -21.93 12.37
CA GLN A 5 -20.51 -23.26 12.93
C GLN A 5 -19.65 -24.34 12.25
N PHE A 6 -19.49 -24.26 10.92
CA PHE A 6 -18.56 -25.12 10.16
C PHE A 6 -17.12 -24.99 10.63
N MET A 7 -16.63 -23.77 10.87
CA MET A 7 -15.29 -23.51 11.38
C MET A 7 -15.06 -24.03 12.80
N ARG A 8 -16.06 -23.91 13.68
CA ARG A 8 -15.98 -24.46 15.04
C ARG A 8 -15.91 -25.98 15.04
N GLN A 9 -16.58 -26.64 14.10
CA GLN A 9 -16.51 -28.09 13.93
C GLN A 9 -15.18 -28.54 13.30
N ASN A 10 -14.55 -27.70 12.47
CA ASN A 10 -13.35 -28.02 11.72
C ASN A 10 -12.21 -27.03 11.98
N LEU A 11 -11.75 -26.94 13.24
CA LEU A 11 -10.71 -26.00 13.65
C LEU A 11 -9.39 -26.15 12.88
N ALA A 12 -9.06 -27.37 12.44
CA ALA A 12 -7.86 -27.64 11.63
C ALA A 12 -7.85 -26.91 10.29
N LEU A 13 -9.01 -26.51 9.75
CA LEU A 13 -9.12 -25.78 8.48
C LEU A 13 -8.92 -24.26 8.65
N ALA A 14 -9.01 -23.73 9.87
CA ALA A 14 -8.86 -22.30 10.13
C ALA A 14 -7.58 -21.68 9.53
N PRO A 15 -6.36 -22.24 9.71
CA PRO A 15 -5.15 -21.64 9.13
C PRO A 15 -5.19 -21.56 7.61
N LEU A 16 -5.81 -22.53 6.93
CA LEU A 16 -5.95 -22.52 5.47
C LEU A 16 -6.79 -21.32 5.00
N PHE A 17 -7.94 -21.11 5.64
CA PHE A 17 -8.82 -19.98 5.32
C PHE A 17 -8.20 -18.64 5.66
N VAL A 18 -7.40 -18.55 6.73
CA VAL A 18 -6.68 -17.32 7.10
C VAL A 18 -5.67 -16.95 6.02
N ILE A 19 -4.85 -17.90 5.56
CA ILE A 19 -3.83 -17.64 4.54
C ILE A 19 -4.49 -17.30 3.20
N ALA A 20 -5.52 -18.05 2.78
CA ALA A 20 -6.25 -17.77 1.55
C ALA A 20 -6.95 -16.41 1.59
N GLY A 21 -7.64 -16.10 2.70
CA GLY A 21 -8.30 -14.82 2.91
C GLY A 21 -7.32 -13.65 2.95
N ALA A 22 -6.17 -13.82 3.60
CA ALA A 22 -5.10 -12.84 3.61
C ALA A 22 -4.55 -12.57 2.21
N GLY A 23 -4.39 -13.63 1.38
CA GLY A 23 -3.99 -13.50 -0.02
C GLY A 23 -4.99 -12.69 -0.84
N CYS A 24 -6.29 -13.00 -0.75
CA CYS A 24 -7.34 -12.23 -1.43
C CYS A 24 -7.39 -10.77 -0.98
N ALA A 25 -7.24 -10.51 0.32
CA ALA A 25 -7.20 -9.16 0.87
C ALA A 25 -5.97 -8.39 0.38
N ALA A 26 -4.79 -9.02 0.35
CA ALA A 26 -3.56 -8.41 -0.15
C ALA A 26 -3.65 -8.09 -1.66
N ALA A 27 -4.27 -8.99 -2.45
CA ALA A 27 -4.45 -8.81 -3.89
C ALA A 27 -5.28 -7.57 -4.24
N VAL A 28 -6.23 -7.16 -3.38
CA VAL A 28 -7.04 -5.96 -3.57
C VAL A 28 -6.36 -4.73 -2.94
N THR A 29 -5.84 -4.86 -1.72
CA THR A 29 -5.31 -3.71 -0.97
C THR A 29 -3.99 -3.19 -1.53
N TYR A 30 -3.12 -4.05 -2.07
CA TYR A 30 -1.83 -3.61 -2.61
C TYR A 30 -1.97 -2.74 -3.88
N PRO A 31 -2.77 -3.12 -4.90
CA PRO A 31 -3.03 -2.22 -6.03
C PRO A 31 -3.67 -0.89 -5.61
N LEU A 32 -4.60 -0.91 -4.65
CA LEU A 32 -5.19 0.32 -4.11
C LEU A 32 -4.16 1.21 -3.42
N TYR A 33 -3.17 0.62 -2.73
CA TYR A 33 -2.05 1.35 -2.17
C TYR A 33 -1.21 2.01 -3.27
N LEU A 34 -0.86 1.25 -4.33
CA LEU A 34 -0.09 1.78 -5.45
C LEU A 34 -0.81 2.95 -6.14
N LEU A 35 -2.10 2.77 -6.43
CA LEU A 35 -2.97 3.79 -7.04
C LEU A 35 -3.00 5.12 -6.27
N LYS A 36 -2.79 5.08 -4.94
CA LYS A 36 -2.82 6.27 -4.09
C LYS A 36 -1.46 6.92 -3.87
N THR A 37 -0.38 6.14 -3.93
CA THR A 37 0.95 6.57 -3.46
C THR A 37 1.96 6.75 -4.59
N HIS A 38 1.80 6.04 -5.71
CA HIS A 38 2.73 6.07 -6.83
C HIS A 38 2.31 7.12 -7.87
N PRO A 39 3.09 8.19 -8.07
CA PRO A 39 2.74 9.28 -8.98
C PRO A 39 2.80 8.90 -10.46
N GLU A 40 3.39 7.75 -10.79
CA GLU A 40 3.41 7.16 -12.13
C GLU A 40 2.02 6.66 -12.58
N ILE A 41 1.13 6.36 -11.63
CA ILE A 41 -0.23 5.88 -11.91
C ILE A 41 -1.19 7.05 -11.83
N GLN A 42 -1.41 7.71 -12.96
CA GLN A 42 -2.28 8.88 -13.04
C GLN A 42 -3.75 8.49 -13.18
N ILE A 43 -4.52 8.62 -12.10
CA ILE A 43 -5.98 8.44 -12.12
C ILE A 43 -6.68 9.77 -12.44
N ASP A 44 -6.16 10.88 -11.91
CA ASP A 44 -6.73 12.22 -12.08
C ASP A 44 -5.75 13.14 -12.81
N LYS A 45 -5.71 13.00 -14.13
CA LYS A 45 -4.86 13.85 -14.99
C LYS A 45 -5.36 15.29 -15.08
N LYS A 46 -6.63 15.55 -14.75
CA LYS A 46 -7.26 16.86 -14.93
C LYS A 46 -6.96 17.79 -13.74
N ASN A 47 -7.07 17.29 -12.51
CA ASN A 47 -6.87 18.11 -11.32
C ASN A 47 -5.45 18.01 -10.75
N ASN A 48 -4.63 17.04 -11.21
CA ASN A 48 -3.23 16.89 -10.81
C ASN A 48 -2.31 16.79 -12.04
N PRO A 49 -1.97 17.92 -12.69
CA PRO A 49 -1.11 17.92 -13.88
C PRO A 49 0.33 17.50 -13.59
N TYR A 50 0.79 17.62 -12.34
CA TYR A 50 2.17 17.32 -11.92
C TYR A 50 2.20 16.28 -10.78
N PRO A 51 1.80 15.03 -11.02
CA PRO A 51 1.63 14.05 -9.95
C PRO A 51 2.93 13.69 -9.26
N TRP A 52 4.09 13.79 -9.92
CA TRP A 52 5.39 13.65 -9.25
C TRP A 52 5.61 14.67 -8.12
N GLN A 53 4.85 15.77 -8.09
CA GLN A 53 4.85 16.73 -6.99
C GLN A 53 4.15 16.24 -5.72
N SER A 54 3.45 15.10 -5.74
CA SER A 54 2.81 14.55 -4.54
C SER A 54 3.80 13.87 -3.58
N VAL A 55 4.98 13.45 -4.07
CA VAL A 55 5.97 12.69 -3.30
C VAL A 55 7.19 13.54 -2.99
N GLN A 56 7.58 13.65 -1.72
CA GLN A 56 8.76 14.42 -1.30
C GLN A 56 10.04 13.57 -1.28
N GLN A 57 11.21 14.21 -1.30
CA GLN A 57 12.51 13.52 -1.38
C GLN A 57 12.83 12.64 -0.16
N HIS A 58 12.28 12.99 1.00
CA HIS A 58 12.40 12.24 2.24
C HIS A 58 11.23 11.26 2.46
N GLN A 59 10.28 11.21 1.53
CA GLN A 59 9.13 10.34 1.66
C GLN A 59 9.43 8.99 1.00
N ASN A 60 9.29 7.92 1.76
CA ASN A 60 9.31 6.58 1.22
C ASN A 60 7.89 6.21 0.76
N ILE A 61 7.75 5.87 -0.53
CA ILE A 61 6.48 5.41 -1.12
C ILE A 61 6.45 3.89 -1.30
N LYS A 62 7.46 3.17 -0.80
CA LYS A 62 7.48 1.71 -0.89
C LYS A 62 6.64 1.15 0.24
N LEU A 63 5.99 0.02 0.01
CA LEU A 63 5.21 -0.65 1.04
C LEU A 63 6.06 -1.01 2.27
N ILE A 64 7.33 -1.38 2.05
CA ILE A 64 8.30 -1.70 3.10
C ILE A 64 9.56 -0.88 2.86
N ASN A 65 10.01 -0.20 3.90
CA ASN A 65 11.24 0.60 3.88
C ASN A 65 12.38 -0.15 4.57
N ALA A 66 13.35 -0.64 3.79
CA ALA A 66 14.53 -1.30 4.33
C ALA A 66 15.60 -0.31 4.84
N THR A 67 15.53 0.98 4.47
CA THR A 67 16.58 1.96 4.73
C THR A 67 16.00 3.32 5.18
N PRO A 68 15.43 3.41 6.39
CA PRO A 68 14.81 4.65 6.88
C PRO A 68 15.79 5.83 6.98
N ALA A 69 17.04 5.60 7.40
CA ALA A 69 18.06 6.64 7.52
C ALA A 69 18.35 7.39 6.20
N PHE A 70 18.21 6.72 5.04
CA PHE A 70 18.36 7.36 3.73
C PHE A 70 17.32 8.46 3.53
N TYR A 71 16.07 8.20 3.91
CA TYR A 71 14.99 9.15 3.76
C TYR A 71 15.08 10.29 4.76
N GLU A 72 15.46 9.99 6.01
CA GLU A 72 15.63 10.99 7.06
C GLU A 72 16.67 12.06 6.72
N GLY A 73 17.81 11.66 6.14
CA GLY A 73 18.85 12.60 5.70
C GLY A 73 18.42 13.56 4.58
N ARG A 74 17.23 13.37 3.99
CA ARG A 74 16.71 14.20 2.89
C ARG A 74 15.57 15.12 3.34
N ARG A 75 15.23 15.15 4.63
CA ARG A 75 14.09 15.94 5.14
C ARG A 75 14.18 17.42 4.81
N GLU A 76 15.39 17.98 4.83
CA GLU A 76 15.64 19.40 4.60
C GLU A 76 15.79 19.77 3.11
N LEU A 77 15.84 18.77 2.22
CA LEU A 77 15.99 19.00 0.79
C LEU A 77 14.67 19.54 0.20
N LYS A 78 14.68 20.81 -0.18
CA LYS A 78 13.60 21.44 -0.94
C LYS A 78 13.80 21.17 -2.43
N ARG A 79 12.68 21.06 -3.16
CA ARG A 79 12.65 20.88 -4.62
C ARG A 79 11.85 22.00 -5.28
N PRO A 80 12.12 22.33 -6.55
CA PRO A 80 11.28 23.27 -7.30
C PRO A 80 9.84 22.73 -7.41
N GLN A 81 8.88 23.62 -7.19
CA GLN A 81 7.45 23.37 -7.42
C GLN A 81 7.07 24.09 -8.72
N TYR A 82 6.26 23.43 -9.54
CA TYR A 82 5.83 23.87 -10.88
C TYR A 82 4.32 24.07 -10.94
#